data_AF-A0A7C6LB76-F1
#
_entry.id   AF-A0A7C6LB76-F1
#
_cell.length_a   1.000
_cell.length_b   1.000
_cell.length_c   1.000
_cell.angle_alpha   90.00
_cell.angle_beta   90.00
_cell.angle_gamma   90.00
#
_symmetry.space_group_name_H-M   'P 1'
#
loop_
_entity.id
_entity.type
_entity.pdbx_description
1 polymer ?
#
loop_
_entity_poly.entity_id
_entity_poly.type
_entity_poly.pdbx_seq_one_letter_code
_entity_poly.pdbx_strand_id
1 'polypeptide(L)'
;MTYHWLDIFKSTPTYHLTDRWEKGSKDVHIHSVKADFPIAIAFIGQDQGQIEVQSQGSILLAGAVRNLEGSINLTTAGSILQVTDGAVITGQNVSLNAGTGIGDDLKSVAVELRENGALSALADRGDVNIYGVKGDLRVGSVEARYGNVTVNADGDIVQAAAGNAPVISGNRISLISRSGGIGTAAQPLNIKVGDTDLSGLNASSPGDIWIRQSSGDLRLIRVESLGGDVTLEVAEGSMVDANPEEQRDTRVLEELERLWDEMLLTEETAEDSIAATLKAYRQAKEAEYHQYWRMRNVRPEFDEGGSITGYVYDPYDPNNVDPEYQRLHEQYGSTEFDPGWSYIISEEERQQLTDGAVWTRKELETSISKGILFKQTTSAETRIKEPNVVGRNITLRALNGSVGTDEGEMVIDGSNPDELKDETKRLALAAA
;
A
#
# COMPACT_ATOMS: atom_id res chain seq x y z
N MET A 1 -19.41 -71.97 -156.23
CA MET A 1 -20.66 -71.42 -155.67
C MET A 1 -21.53 -72.59 -155.23
N THR A 2 -21.59 -72.86 -153.93
CA THR A 2 -22.76 -73.44 -153.28
C THR A 2 -22.57 -73.32 -151.77
N TYR A 3 -23.57 -72.73 -151.13
CA TYR A 3 -23.61 -72.37 -149.72
C TYR A 3 -24.23 -73.49 -148.86
N HIS A 4 -24.03 -73.31 -147.55
CA HIS A 4 -24.82 -73.79 -146.41
C HIS A 4 -24.44 -75.19 -145.84
N TRP A 5 -24.55 -75.50 -144.54
CA TRP A 5 -25.36 -74.96 -143.44
C TRP A 5 -24.61 -75.05 -142.09
N LEU A 6 -24.84 -74.03 -141.25
CA LEU A 6 -24.93 -74.00 -139.78
C LEU A 6 -23.90 -74.74 -138.92
N ASP A 7 -23.23 -73.96 -138.07
CA ASP A 7 -23.21 -74.29 -136.63
C ASP A 7 -23.59 -73.03 -135.83
N ILE A 8 -24.74 -73.13 -135.17
CA ILE A 8 -25.30 -72.13 -134.25
C ILE A 8 -24.58 -72.32 -132.91
N PHE A 9 -23.63 -71.45 -132.58
CA PHE A 9 -23.13 -71.38 -131.22
C PHE A 9 -24.23 -70.78 -130.32
N LYS A 10 -24.88 -71.63 -129.54
CA LYS A 10 -25.78 -71.21 -128.45
C LYS A 10 -24.99 -70.37 -127.45
N SER A 11 -25.22 -69.05 -127.48
CA SER A 11 -24.89 -68.14 -126.39
C SER A 11 -25.74 -68.52 -125.17
N THR A 12 -25.12 -69.10 -124.14
CA THR A 12 -25.69 -69.16 -122.80
C THR A 12 -25.20 -67.92 -122.05
N PRO A 13 -26.03 -66.90 -121.78
CA PRO A 13 -25.60 -65.77 -120.97
C PRO A 13 -25.36 -66.26 -119.54
N THR A 14 -24.10 -66.19 -119.09
CA THR A 14 -23.75 -66.44 -117.69
C THR A 14 -24.12 -65.19 -116.90
N TYR A 15 -25.17 -65.29 -116.07
CA TYR A 15 -25.52 -64.21 -115.15
C TYR A 15 -24.55 -64.24 -113.97
N HIS A 16 -23.73 -63.21 -113.84
CA HIS A 16 -22.93 -62.99 -112.65
C HIS A 16 -23.75 -62.17 -111.66
N LEU A 17 -24.10 -62.76 -110.52
CA LEU A 17 -24.64 -62.02 -109.38
C LEU A 17 -23.44 -61.56 -108.54
N THR A 18 -23.23 -60.26 -108.46
CA THR A 18 -22.17 -59.68 -107.62
C THR A 18 -22.82 -59.07 -106.39
N ASP A 19 -22.78 -59.78 -105.26
CA ASP A 19 -23.22 -59.23 -103.98
C ASP A 19 -22.09 -58.38 -103.38
N ARG A 20 -22.35 -57.07 -103.24
CA ARG A 20 -21.42 -56.13 -102.61
C ARG A 20 -21.87 -55.87 -101.18
N TRP A 21 -21.05 -56.26 -100.21
CA TRP A 21 -21.28 -55.98 -98.79
C TRP A 21 -20.40 -54.80 -98.38
N GLU A 22 -21.03 -53.69 -98.00
CA GLU A 22 -20.33 -52.55 -97.40
C GLU A 22 -20.61 -52.56 -95.89
N LYS A 23 -19.55 -52.78 -95.11
CA LYS A 23 -19.60 -52.69 -93.65
C LYS A 23 -19.16 -51.28 -93.23
N GLY A 24 -20.12 -50.40 -92.96
CA GLY A 24 -19.83 -49.11 -92.36
C GLY A 24 -19.43 -49.27 -90.89
N SER A 25 -18.31 -48.70 -90.47
CA SER A 25 -17.98 -48.49 -89.06
C SER A 25 -18.37 -47.07 -88.65
N LYS A 26 -18.91 -46.92 -87.45
CA LYS A 26 -19.16 -45.63 -86.82
C LYS A 26 -18.37 -45.60 -85.51
N ASP A 27 -17.30 -44.80 -85.48
CA ASP A 27 -16.57 -44.57 -84.25
C ASP A 27 -17.32 -43.53 -83.41
N VAL A 28 -18.01 -44.02 -82.36
CA VAL A 28 -18.70 -43.16 -81.39
C VAL A 28 -17.73 -42.88 -80.26
N HIS A 29 -17.17 -41.67 -80.25
CA HIS A 29 -16.32 -41.20 -79.16
C HIS A 29 -17.20 -40.56 -78.07
N ILE A 30 -17.46 -41.30 -76.99
CA ILE A 30 -18.15 -40.78 -75.81
C ILE A 30 -17.10 -40.20 -74.88
N HIS A 31 -17.04 -38.88 -74.77
CA HIS A 31 -16.22 -38.20 -73.77
C HIS A 31 -17.12 -37.88 -72.57
N SER A 32 -17.03 -38.68 -71.51
CA SER A 32 -17.65 -38.35 -70.22
C SER A 32 -16.58 -37.84 -69.26
N VAL A 33 -16.73 -36.61 -68.76
CA VAL A 33 -15.97 -36.13 -67.60
C VAL A 33 -16.72 -36.60 -66.36
N LYS A 34 -16.10 -37.43 -65.51
CA LYS A 34 -16.68 -37.80 -64.20
C LYS A 34 -16.82 -36.53 -63.36
N ALA A 35 -18.03 -36.24 -62.87
CA ALA A 35 -18.29 -35.15 -61.94
C ALA A 35 -17.85 -35.46 -60.49
N ASP A 36 -17.43 -36.71 -60.23
CA ASP A 36 -17.11 -37.22 -58.89
C ASP A 36 -15.63 -37.02 -58.49
N PHE A 37 -14.84 -36.30 -59.29
CA PHE A 37 -13.48 -35.97 -58.88
C PHE A 37 -13.55 -34.94 -57.74
N PRO A 38 -12.93 -35.22 -56.58
CA PRO A 38 -12.83 -34.23 -55.51
C PRO A 38 -12.15 -32.99 -56.07
N ILE A 39 -12.90 -31.88 -56.17
CA ILE A 39 -12.31 -30.58 -56.46
C ILE A 39 -11.68 -30.13 -55.16
N ALA A 40 -10.35 -30.06 -55.12
CA ALA A 40 -9.65 -29.43 -54.01
C ALA A 40 -9.97 -27.92 -54.04
N ILE A 41 -10.98 -27.51 -53.27
CA ILE A 41 -11.26 -26.10 -53.00
C ILE A 41 -10.27 -25.66 -51.93
N ALA A 42 -9.25 -24.90 -52.34
CA ALA A 42 -8.38 -24.18 -51.41
C ALA A 42 -8.88 -22.74 -51.32
N PHE A 43 -9.16 -22.27 -50.11
CA PHE A 43 -9.40 -20.85 -49.86
C PHE A 43 -8.06 -20.12 -49.93
N ILE A 44 -7.93 -19.15 -50.83
CA ILE A 44 -6.76 -18.27 -50.88
C ILE A 44 -6.99 -17.12 -49.88
N GLY A 45 -6.36 -17.22 -48.71
CA GLY A 45 -6.47 -16.26 -47.61
C GLY A 45 -5.63 -16.73 -46.41
N GLN A 46 -5.41 -15.86 -45.43
CA GLN A 46 -4.88 -16.28 -44.12
C GLN A 46 -6.05 -16.86 -43.31
N ASP A 47 -5.84 -17.99 -42.63
CA ASP A 47 -6.86 -18.59 -41.75
C ASP A 47 -7.16 -17.74 -40.50
N GLN A 48 -6.34 -16.70 -40.24
CA GLN A 48 -6.50 -15.76 -39.14
C GLN A 48 -6.29 -14.32 -39.61
N GLY A 49 -7.15 -13.40 -39.14
CA GLY A 49 -6.97 -11.97 -39.36
C GLY A 49 -5.80 -11.42 -38.53
N GLN A 50 -5.16 -10.34 -38.99
CA GLN A 50 -4.20 -9.56 -38.19
C GLN A 50 -4.59 -8.09 -38.26
N ILE A 51 -4.65 -7.43 -37.10
CA ILE A 51 -4.75 -5.97 -37.02
C ILE A 51 -3.40 -5.45 -36.52
N GLU A 52 -2.75 -4.61 -37.31
CA GLU A 52 -1.50 -3.96 -36.93
C GLU A 52 -1.61 -2.45 -37.10
N VAL A 53 -1.32 -1.71 -36.04
CA VAL A 53 -1.30 -0.24 -36.02
C VAL A 53 0.04 0.22 -35.51
N GLN A 54 0.72 1.07 -36.29
CA GLN A 54 1.99 1.68 -35.91
C GLN A 54 1.85 3.20 -35.98
N SER A 55 2.27 3.90 -34.93
CA SER A 55 2.18 5.37 -34.86
C SER A 55 3.42 5.98 -34.18
N GLN A 56 3.84 7.16 -34.61
CA GLN A 56 4.87 7.94 -33.89
C GLN A 56 4.28 8.79 -32.76
N GLY A 57 2.98 9.10 -32.83
CA GLY A 57 2.23 9.77 -31.77
C GLY A 57 1.27 8.81 -31.07
N SER A 58 0.58 9.30 -30.04
CA SER A 58 -0.35 8.48 -29.25
C SER A 58 -1.46 7.84 -30.09
N ILE A 59 -1.85 6.62 -29.73
CA ILE A 59 -3.01 5.91 -30.27
C ILE A 59 -4.20 6.19 -29.35
N LEU A 60 -5.27 6.77 -29.88
CA LEU A 60 -6.49 7.08 -29.15
C LEU A 60 -7.61 6.12 -29.55
N LEU A 61 -8.06 5.30 -28.62
CA LEU A 61 -9.12 4.31 -28.82
C LEU A 61 -10.47 4.96 -28.53
N ALA A 62 -11.15 5.40 -29.59
CA ALA A 62 -12.50 5.99 -29.51
C ALA A 62 -13.63 4.97 -29.73
N GLY A 63 -13.31 3.79 -30.24
CA GLY A 63 -14.25 2.70 -30.50
C GLY A 63 -13.59 1.33 -30.43
N ALA A 64 -14.39 0.28 -30.50
CA ALA A 64 -13.93 -1.10 -30.35
C ALA A 64 -13.02 -1.54 -31.51
N VAL A 65 -11.96 -2.29 -31.18
CA VAL A 65 -11.06 -2.94 -32.14
C VAL A 65 -11.24 -4.44 -31.99
N ARG A 66 -11.70 -5.13 -33.04
CA ARG A 66 -12.11 -6.55 -32.93
C ARG A 66 -11.45 -7.42 -33.99
N ASN A 67 -10.78 -8.47 -33.55
CA ASN A 67 -10.21 -9.53 -34.37
C ASN A 67 -10.40 -10.88 -33.68
N LEU A 68 -11.60 -11.45 -33.82
CA LEU A 68 -12.06 -12.56 -32.97
C LEU A 68 -11.21 -13.83 -33.04
N GLU A 69 -10.56 -14.08 -34.18
CA GLU A 69 -9.78 -15.30 -34.46
C GLU A 69 -8.29 -15.00 -34.70
N GLY A 70 -7.83 -13.80 -34.31
CA GLY A 70 -6.47 -13.38 -34.64
C GLY A 70 -5.89 -12.34 -33.68
N SER A 71 -4.67 -11.92 -34.01
CA SER A 71 -3.88 -11.03 -33.15
C SER A 71 -4.13 -9.55 -33.44
N ILE A 72 -4.05 -8.72 -32.41
CA ILE A 72 -4.08 -7.26 -32.49
C ILE A 72 -2.76 -6.73 -31.95
N ASN A 73 -2.02 -6.01 -32.79
CA ASN A 73 -0.73 -5.40 -32.44
C ASN A 73 -0.84 -3.88 -32.57
N LEU A 74 -0.73 -3.15 -31.46
CA LEU A 74 -0.71 -1.69 -31.43
C LEU A 74 0.67 -1.23 -30.94
N THR A 75 1.40 -0.50 -31.78
CA THR A 75 2.74 0.01 -31.48
C THR A 75 2.79 1.52 -31.63
N THR A 76 3.27 2.22 -30.60
CA THR A 76 3.43 3.67 -30.64
C THR A 76 4.63 4.18 -29.85
N ALA A 77 5.27 5.26 -30.31
CA ALA A 77 6.26 5.98 -29.51
C ALA A 77 5.63 6.91 -28.44
N GLY A 78 4.32 7.17 -28.54
CA GLY A 78 3.52 7.88 -27.53
C GLY A 78 2.78 6.91 -26.59
N SER A 79 1.57 7.29 -26.19
CA SER A 79 0.70 6.49 -25.30
C SER A 79 -0.41 5.78 -26.07
N ILE A 80 -0.92 4.67 -25.53
CA ILE A 80 -2.18 4.06 -25.97
C ILE A 80 -3.25 4.43 -24.94
N LEU A 81 -4.23 5.24 -25.33
CA LEU A 81 -5.23 5.80 -24.42
C LEU A 81 -6.64 5.42 -24.84
N GLN A 82 -7.49 5.13 -23.86
CA GLN A 82 -8.89 4.86 -24.08
C GLN A 82 -9.72 6.15 -23.91
N VAL A 83 -10.41 6.56 -24.98
CA VAL A 83 -11.22 7.80 -24.96
C VAL A 83 -12.64 7.52 -24.47
N THR A 84 -13.24 6.41 -24.92
CA THR A 84 -14.63 6.04 -24.62
C THR A 84 -14.70 4.68 -23.92
N ASP A 85 -15.71 4.48 -23.07
CA ASP A 85 -15.84 3.21 -22.32
C ASP A 85 -16.22 2.03 -23.24
N GLY A 86 -16.74 2.33 -24.44
CA GLY A 86 -17.05 1.33 -25.47
C GLY A 86 -15.84 0.89 -26.31
N ALA A 87 -14.66 1.48 -26.11
CA ALA A 87 -13.46 1.15 -26.86
C ALA A 87 -12.74 -0.06 -26.25
N VAL A 88 -13.30 -1.24 -26.47
CA VAL A 88 -12.73 -2.53 -26.04
C VAL A 88 -11.92 -3.15 -27.17
N ILE A 89 -10.71 -3.63 -26.85
CA ILE A 89 -9.88 -4.42 -27.76
C ILE A 89 -10.21 -5.90 -27.58
N THR A 90 -10.85 -6.52 -28.56
CA THR A 90 -11.22 -7.95 -28.53
C THR A 90 -10.37 -8.73 -29.53
N GLY A 91 -9.50 -9.61 -29.05
CA GLY A 91 -8.62 -10.43 -29.90
C GLY A 91 -8.27 -11.78 -29.30
N GLN A 92 -7.72 -12.71 -30.08
CA GLN A 92 -7.10 -13.91 -29.51
C GLN A 92 -5.83 -13.50 -28.76
N ASN A 93 -4.87 -12.86 -29.42
CA ASN A 93 -3.71 -12.26 -28.75
C ASN A 93 -3.74 -10.75 -28.89
N VAL A 94 -3.45 -10.03 -27.81
CA VAL A 94 -3.42 -8.56 -27.80
C VAL A 94 -2.03 -8.13 -27.37
N SER A 95 -1.33 -7.41 -28.25
CA SER A 95 -0.01 -6.85 -28.01
C SER A 95 -0.08 -5.32 -28.06
N LEU A 96 0.29 -4.67 -26.96
CA LEU A 96 0.29 -3.23 -26.78
C LEU A 96 1.71 -2.76 -26.47
N ASN A 97 2.29 -1.94 -27.32
CA ASN A 97 3.64 -1.41 -27.14
C ASN A 97 3.61 0.12 -27.22
N ALA A 98 3.94 0.78 -26.12
CA ALA A 98 3.88 2.24 -25.99
C ALA A 98 5.20 2.81 -25.47
N GLY A 99 5.67 3.90 -26.07
CA GLY A 99 6.87 4.60 -25.64
C GLY A 99 6.69 5.37 -24.31
N THR A 100 5.48 5.82 -24.00
CA THR A 100 5.19 6.57 -22.77
C THR A 100 4.28 5.84 -21.80
N GLY A 101 3.15 5.27 -22.21
CA GLY A 101 2.25 4.58 -21.29
C GLY A 101 1.04 3.93 -21.95
N ILE A 102 0.40 3.02 -21.25
CA ILE A 102 -0.81 2.32 -21.70
C ILE A 102 -1.92 2.59 -20.67
N GLY A 103 -2.99 3.25 -21.10
CA GLY A 103 -4.00 3.80 -20.21
C GLY A 103 -3.50 5.00 -19.43
N ASP A 104 -4.37 5.53 -18.58
CA ASP A 104 -4.07 6.60 -17.62
C ASP A 104 -4.76 6.30 -16.28
N ASP A 105 -4.55 7.17 -15.28
CA ASP A 105 -5.07 6.98 -13.92
C ASP A 105 -6.60 7.00 -13.85
N LEU A 106 -7.27 7.58 -14.85
CA LEU A 106 -8.73 7.67 -14.92
C LEU A 106 -9.33 6.51 -15.70
N LYS A 107 -8.62 6.03 -16.74
CA LYS A 107 -9.09 5.02 -17.68
C LYS A 107 -7.98 4.04 -18.05
N SER A 108 -8.15 2.81 -17.58
CA SER A 108 -7.41 1.65 -18.07
C SER A 108 -7.84 1.27 -19.49
N VAL A 109 -6.92 0.68 -20.27
CA VAL A 109 -7.24 0.13 -21.59
C VAL A 109 -7.99 -1.19 -21.43
N ALA A 110 -9.21 -1.23 -21.96
CA ALA A 110 -10.10 -2.37 -21.91
C ALA A 110 -9.72 -3.43 -22.95
N VAL A 111 -9.49 -4.66 -22.48
CA VAL A 111 -9.14 -5.82 -23.30
C VAL A 111 -10.08 -6.98 -23.02
N GLU A 112 -10.43 -7.71 -24.07
CA GLU A 112 -11.17 -8.97 -24.03
C GLU A 112 -10.39 -10.02 -24.83
N LEU A 113 -9.83 -10.99 -24.12
CA LEU A 113 -9.12 -12.10 -24.75
C LEU A 113 -10.12 -13.18 -25.15
N ARG A 114 -9.99 -13.71 -26.36
CA ARG A 114 -10.80 -14.82 -26.87
C ARG A 114 -10.00 -16.11 -26.76
N GLU A 115 -10.72 -17.20 -26.49
CA GLU A 115 -10.16 -18.53 -26.33
C GLU A 115 -9.03 -18.54 -25.27
N ASN A 116 -7.93 -19.26 -25.52
CA ASN A 116 -6.75 -19.32 -24.66
C ASN A 116 -5.71 -18.24 -25.01
N GLY A 117 -6.20 -17.09 -25.47
CA GLY A 117 -5.43 -15.91 -25.82
C GLY A 117 -4.52 -15.37 -24.72
N ALA A 118 -3.56 -14.52 -25.08
CA ALA A 118 -2.67 -13.85 -24.13
C ALA A 118 -2.57 -12.34 -24.37
N LEU A 119 -2.42 -11.59 -23.28
CA LEU A 119 -2.08 -10.19 -23.29
C LEU A 119 -0.56 -10.00 -23.17
N SER A 120 -0.01 -9.19 -24.06
CA SER A 120 1.32 -8.60 -23.93
C SER A 120 1.21 -7.06 -23.92
N ALA A 121 1.78 -6.40 -22.92
CA ALA A 121 1.77 -4.96 -22.80
C ALA A 121 3.16 -4.45 -22.37
N LEU A 122 3.71 -3.48 -23.07
CA LEU A 122 4.99 -2.85 -22.74
C LEU A 122 4.84 -1.33 -22.76
N ALA A 123 5.19 -0.69 -21.65
CA ALA A 123 5.42 0.76 -21.58
C ALA A 123 6.89 1.05 -21.25
N ASP A 124 7.53 1.84 -22.11
CA ASP A 124 8.96 2.13 -21.97
C ASP A 124 9.28 3.13 -20.85
N ARG A 125 8.42 4.12 -20.56
CA ARG A 125 8.73 5.21 -19.61
C ARG A 125 7.68 5.45 -18.52
N GLY A 126 6.48 4.95 -18.68
CA GLY A 126 5.36 5.23 -17.79
C GLY A 126 4.54 3.99 -17.53
N ASP A 127 3.29 4.21 -17.13
CA ASP A 127 2.50 3.18 -16.48
C ASP A 127 1.75 2.29 -17.48
N VAL A 128 1.37 1.11 -17.01
CA VAL A 128 0.52 0.18 -17.73
C VAL A 128 -0.74 -0.08 -16.91
N ASN A 129 -1.86 0.48 -17.37
CA ASN A 129 -3.18 0.37 -16.77
C ASN A 129 -4.09 -0.44 -17.71
N ILE A 130 -4.40 -1.68 -17.35
CA ILE A 130 -5.20 -2.61 -18.15
C ILE A 130 -6.46 -3.04 -17.40
N TYR A 131 -7.56 -3.16 -18.13
CA TYR A 131 -8.81 -3.72 -17.62
C TYR A 131 -9.31 -4.89 -18.49
N GLY A 132 -9.30 -6.10 -17.94
CA GLY A 132 -9.91 -7.29 -18.52
C GLY A 132 -11.42 -7.30 -18.29
N VAL A 133 -12.20 -6.99 -19.33
CA VAL A 133 -13.66 -6.77 -19.19
C VAL A 133 -14.48 -8.05 -19.05
N LYS A 134 -13.95 -9.20 -19.47
CA LYS A 134 -14.71 -10.44 -19.48
C LYS A 134 -13.79 -11.66 -19.54
N GLY A 135 -14.15 -12.67 -18.75
CA GLY A 135 -13.38 -13.91 -18.64
C GLY A 135 -12.05 -13.69 -17.94
N ASP A 136 -11.19 -14.69 -18.03
CA ASP A 136 -9.89 -14.66 -17.38
C ASP A 136 -8.92 -13.80 -18.18
N LEU A 137 -8.22 -12.91 -17.49
CA LEU A 137 -7.14 -12.14 -18.06
C LEU A 137 -5.85 -12.96 -17.99
N ARG A 138 -5.53 -13.59 -19.12
CA ARG A 138 -4.31 -14.37 -19.32
C ARG A 138 -3.14 -13.45 -19.67
N VAL A 139 -2.21 -13.29 -18.73
CA VAL A 139 -1.05 -12.42 -18.87
C VAL A 139 0.13 -13.20 -19.46
N GLY A 140 0.57 -12.78 -20.65
CA GLY A 140 1.80 -13.27 -21.27
C GLY A 140 3.03 -12.48 -20.80
N SER A 141 2.98 -11.15 -20.95
CA SER A 141 4.04 -10.24 -20.47
C SER A 141 3.49 -8.82 -20.33
N VAL A 142 3.51 -8.25 -19.13
CA VAL A 142 3.10 -6.88 -18.84
C VAL A 142 4.26 -6.19 -18.14
N GLU A 143 4.91 -5.26 -18.83
CA GLU A 143 6.13 -4.60 -18.35
C GLU A 143 5.98 -3.07 -18.41
N ALA A 144 6.17 -2.41 -17.27
CA ALA A 144 6.35 -0.97 -17.16
C ALA A 144 7.78 -0.69 -16.69
N ARG A 145 8.70 -0.37 -17.60
CA ARG A 145 10.16 -0.32 -17.31
C ARG A 145 10.56 0.67 -16.23
N TYR A 146 9.89 1.82 -16.21
CA TYR A 146 10.10 2.89 -15.22
C TYR A 146 8.79 3.34 -14.57
N GLY A 147 7.71 2.60 -14.79
CA GLY A 147 6.36 2.93 -14.32
C GLY A 147 5.77 1.85 -13.42
N ASN A 148 4.50 2.04 -13.10
CA ASN A 148 3.68 1.15 -12.32
C ASN A 148 2.80 0.30 -13.23
N VAL A 149 2.36 -0.84 -12.72
CA VAL A 149 1.42 -1.73 -13.39
C VAL A 149 0.15 -1.81 -12.57
N THR A 150 -0.98 -1.48 -13.20
CA THR A 150 -2.32 -1.74 -12.67
C THR A 150 -3.04 -2.69 -13.60
N VAL A 151 -3.44 -3.84 -13.08
CA VAL A 151 -4.22 -4.84 -13.81
C VAL A 151 -5.50 -5.10 -13.05
N ASN A 152 -6.62 -4.73 -13.67
CA ASN A 152 -7.96 -5.03 -13.18
C ASN A 152 -8.57 -6.09 -14.10
N ALA A 153 -9.24 -7.10 -13.56
CA ALA A 153 -9.97 -8.09 -14.34
C ALA A 153 -11.30 -8.41 -13.67
N ASP A 154 -12.35 -8.57 -14.46
CA ASP A 154 -13.62 -9.06 -13.92
C ASP A 154 -13.50 -10.54 -13.47
N GLY A 155 -12.78 -11.37 -14.22
CA GLY A 155 -12.49 -12.79 -13.91
C GLY A 155 -11.11 -13.01 -13.27
N ASP A 156 -10.54 -14.20 -13.46
CA ASP A 156 -9.23 -14.55 -12.89
C ASP A 156 -8.09 -13.77 -13.57
N ILE A 157 -7.02 -13.45 -12.85
CA ILE A 157 -5.76 -12.97 -13.44
C ILE A 157 -4.77 -14.13 -13.40
N VAL A 158 -4.45 -14.70 -14.56
CA VAL A 158 -3.63 -15.93 -14.63
C VAL A 158 -2.45 -15.76 -15.59
N GLN A 159 -1.39 -16.54 -15.35
CA GLN A 159 -0.26 -16.58 -16.26
C GLN A 159 -0.61 -17.38 -17.53
N ALA A 160 -0.37 -16.81 -18.70
CA ALA A 160 -0.76 -17.43 -19.97
C ALA A 160 0.03 -18.71 -20.30
N ALA A 161 1.33 -18.74 -19.96
CA ALA A 161 2.22 -19.86 -20.19
C ALA A 161 2.85 -20.33 -18.87
N ALA A 162 3.05 -21.64 -18.71
CA ALA A 162 3.69 -22.18 -17.51
C ALA A 162 5.16 -21.77 -17.43
N GLY A 163 5.66 -21.52 -16.21
CA GLY A 163 7.04 -21.11 -15.97
C GLY A 163 7.21 -20.20 -14.76
N ASN A 164 8.46 -19.83 -14.48
CA ASN A 164 8.87 -19.06 -13.29
C ASN A 164 9.41 -17.66 -13.62
N ALA A 165 9.45 -17.30 -14.90
CA ALA A 165 9.86 -15.98 -15.36
C ALA A 165 8.78 -14.95 -15.00
N PRO A 166 9.16 -13.72 -14.63
CA PRO A 166 8.20 -12.69 -14.29
C PRO A 166 7.38 -12.33 -15.54
N VAL A 167 6.06 -12.43 -15.42
CA VAL A 167 5.12 -12.00 -16.48
C VAL A 167 4.55 -10.63 -16.21
N ILE A 168 4.66 -10.11 -14.99
CA ILE A 168 4.33 -8.72 -14.66
C ILE A 168 5.53 -8.06 -14.02
N SER A 169 6.02 -6.95 -14.57
CA SER A 169 7.15 -6.20 -14.02
C SER A 169 6.87 -4.70 -13.99
N GLY A 170 7.17 -4.05 -12.86
CA GLY A 170 7.00 -2.62 -12.68
C GLY A 170 7.42 -2.18 -11.28
N ASN A 171 7.48 -0.86 -11.04
CA ASN A 171 7.87 -0.30 -9.74
C ASN A 171 6.84 -0.70 -8.67
N ARG A 172 5.59 -0.24 -8.83
CA ARG A 172 4.45 -0.71 -8.04
C ARG A 172 3.55 -1.59 -8.90
N ILE A 173 3.06 -2.68 -8.33
CA ILE A 173 2.14 -3.61 -9.00
C ILE A 173 0.84 -3.65 -8.22
N SER A 174 -0.27 -3.33 -8.87
CA SER A 174 -1.64 -3.38 -8.35
C SER A 174 -2.46 -4.37 -9.16
N LEU A 175 -2.93 -5.44 -8.51
CA LEU A 175 -3.69 -6.52 -9.14
C LEU A 175 -5.07 -6.62 -8.50
N ILE A 176 -6.13 -6.52 -9.30
CA ILE A 176 -7.50 -6.58 -8.81
C ILE A 176 -8.30 -7.56 -9.66
N SER A 177 -8.70 -8.69 -9.09
CA SER A 177 -9.74 -9.54 -9.66
C SER A 177 -11.06 -9.26 -8.96
N ARG A 178 -12.14 -9.03 -9.71
CA ARG A 178 -13.44 -8.64 -9.11
C ARG A 178 -14.34 -9.82 -8.76
N SER A 179 -14.21 -10.95 -9.44
CA SER A 179 -15.03 -12.15 -9.20
C SER A 179 -14.24 -13.46 -9.23
N GLY A 180 -12.94 -13.40 -9.47
CA GLY A 180 -12.05 -14.54 -9.60
C GLY A 180 -10.89 -14.52 -8.60
N GLY A 181 -9.87 -15.32 -8.87
CA GLY A 181 -8.58 -15.44 -8.19
C GLY A 181 -7.42 -14.73 -8.91
N ILE A 182 -6.24 -14.74 -8.29
CA ILE A 182 -5.00 -14.26 -8.89
C ILE A 182 -3.99 -15.41 -8.87
N GLY A 183 -3.58 -15.89 -10.03
CA GLY A 183 -2.75 -17.09 -10.16
C GLY A 183 -3.49 -18.35 -9.73
N THR A 184 -2.77 -19.48 -9.73
CA THR A 184 -3.31 -20.78 -9.30
C THR A 184 -2.28 -21.54 -8.48
N ALA A 185 -2.70 -22.56 -7.74
CA ALA A 185 -1.79 -23.42 -6.99
C ALA A 185 -0.74 -24.14 -7.87
N ALA A 186 -1.09 -24.49 -9.11
CA ALA A 186 -0.19 -25.15 -10.05
C ALA A 186 0.75 -24.16 -10.75
N GLN A 187 0.27 -22.93 -10.96
CA GLN A 187 1.01 -21.87 -11.62
C GLN A 187 0.69 -20.54 -10.93
N PRO A 188 1.53 -20.13 -9.94
CA PRO A 188 1.46 -18.80 -9.37
C PRO A 188 1.67 -17.74 -10.46
N LEU A 189 1.11 -16.56 -10.25
CA LEU A 189 1.39 -15.41 -11.08
C LEU A 189 2.77 -14.86 -10.73
N ASN A 190 3.72 -14.97 -11.66
CA ASN A 190 5.08 -14.51 -11.42
C ASN A 190 5.19 -13.01 -11.69
N ILE A 191 5.67 -12.28 -10.68
CA ILE A 191 5.81 -10.83 -10.74
C ILE A 191 7.26 -10.42 -10.45
N LYS A 192 7.60 -9.19 -10.83
CA LYS A 192 8.82 -8.49 -10.45
C LYS A 192 8.48 -7.07 -10.01
N VAL A 193 8.27 -6.89 -8.71
CA VAL A 193 8.09 -5.56 -8.09
C VAL A 193 9.44 -4.85 -8.03
N GLY A 194 9.43 -3.51 -8.11
CA GLY A 194 10.62 -2.69 -7.94
C GLY A 194 11.23 -2.78 -6.53
N ASP A 195 12.46 -2.30 -6.41
CA ASP A 195 13.29 -2.37 -5.21
C ASP A 195 13.46 -1.02 -4.49
N THR A 196 12.66 -0.01 -4.87
CA THR A 196 12.66 1.33 -4.25
C THR A 196 11.62 1.44 -3.15
N ASP A 197 11.72 2.46 -2.29
CA ASP A 197 10.79 2.64 -1.17
C ASP A 197 9.35 3.00 -1.60
N LEU A 198 9.18 3.48 -2.83
CA LEU A 198 7.86 3.72 -3.42
C LEU A 198 7.28 2.47 -4.11
N SER A 199 8.10 1.43 -4.30
CA SER A 199 7.69 0.16 -4.91
C SER A 199 6.85 -0.67 -3.95
N GLY A 200 6.03 -1.55 -4.48
CA GLY A 200 5.25 -2.46 -3.65
C GLY A 200 4.20 -3.25 -4.39
N LEU A 201 3.68 -4.27 -3.72
CA LEU A 201 2.58 -5.10 -4.18
C LEU A 201 1.28 -4.72 -3.47
N ASN A 202 0.25 -4.42 -4.28
CA ASN A 202 -1.14 -4.44 -3.87
C ASN A 202 -1.88 -5.54 -4.65
N ALA A 203 -2.57 -6.44 -3.98
CA ALA A 203 -3.40 -7.44 -4.66
C ALA A 203 -4.73 -7.67 -3.93
N SER A 204 -5.84 -7.69 -4.66
CA SER A 204 -7.17 -7.91 -4.10
C SER A 204 -7.96 -8.89 -4.97
N SER A 205 -8.63 -9.85 -4.34
CA SER A 205 -9.44 -10.84 -5.01
C SER A 205 -10.49 -11.45 -4.07
N PRO A 206 -11.69 -11.83 -4.55
CA PRO A 206 -12.61 -12.65 -3.76
C PRO A 206 -12.14 -14.10 -3.59
N GLY A 207 -11.37 -14.62 -4.56
CA GLY A 207 -10.86 -16.00 -4.60
C GLY A 207 -9.42 -16.14 -4.09
N ASP A 208 -8.78 -17.25 -4.43
CA ASP A 208 -7.41 -17.55 -3.99
C ASP A 208 -6.38 -16.64 -4.69
N ILE A 209 -5.32 -16.30 -3.95
CA ILE A 209 -4.19 -15.50 -4.44
C ILE A 209 -2.93 -16.35 -4.35
N TRP A 210 -2.31 -16.61 -5.49
CA TRP A 210 -1.04 -17.32 -5.66
C TRP A 210 -0.08 -16.44 -6.45
N ILE A 211 0.83 -15.75 -5.75
CA ILE A 211 1.78 -14.81 -6.36
C ILE A 211 3.20 -15.23 -6.00
N ARG A 212 4.11 -15.13 -6.99
CA ARG A 212 5.53 -15.39 -6.81
C ARG A 212 6.37 -14.20 -7.26
N GLN A 213 7.12 -13.59 -6.35
CA GLN A 213 8.18 -12.63 -6.69
C GLN A 213 9.36 -13.41 -7.27
N SER A 214 9.66 -13.18 -8.55
CA SER A 214 10.69 -13.95 -9.26
C SER A 214 12.10 -13.62 -8.81
N SER A 215 12.36 -12.39 -8.35
CA SER A 215 13.68 -11.91 -7.92
C SER A 215 13.56 -10.62 -7.12
N GLY A 216 14.48 -10.39 -6.19
CA GLY A 216 14.51 -9.18 -5.37
C GLY A 216 13.48 -9.21 -4.25
N ASP A 217 13.54 -8.21 -3.37
CA ASP A 217 12.65 -8.17 -2.21
C ASP A 217 11.20 -7.92 -2.62
N LEU A 218 10.27 -8.61 -1.99
CA LEU A 218 8.84 -8.34 -2.13
C LEU A 218 8.42 -7.34 -1.07
N ARG A 219 8.31 -6.08 -1.47
CA ARG A 219 7.71 -5.02 -0.66
C ARG A 219 6.18 -5.17 -0.66
N LEU A 220 5.62 -5.47 0.49
CA LEU A 220 4.23 -5.83 0.65
C LEU A 220 3.44 -4.66 1.23
N ILE A 221 2.54 -4.09 0.43
CA ILE A 221 1.64 -3.03 0.89
C ILE A 221 0.39 -3.68 1.47
N ARG A 222 -0.40 -4.34 0.61
CA ARG A 222 -1.64 -5.03 1.00
C ARG A 222 -1.94 -6.16 0.03
N VAL A 223 -2.23 -7.35 0.56
CA VAL A 223 -2.75 -8.48 -0.20
C VAL A 223 -3.98 -9.03 0.51
N GLU A 224 -5.13 -8.96 -0.14
CA GLU A 224 -6.41 -9.28 0.47
C GLU A 224 -7.20 -10.26 -0.38
N SER A 225 -7.48 -11.42 0.20
CA SER A 225 -8.50 -12.34 -0.27
C SER A 225 -9.74 -12.25 0.61
N LEU A 226 -10.89 -11.93 0.02
CA LEU A 226 -12.15 -11.81 0.78
C LEU A 226 -12.74 -13.17 1.17
N GLY A 227 -12.44 -14.22 0.39
CA GLY A 227 -13.06 -15.52 0.53
C GLY A 227 -12.14 -16.70 0.27
N GLY A 228 -10.91 -16.50 -0.19
CA GLY A 228 -9.96 -17.56 -0.54
C GLY A 228 -8.70 -17.56 0.33
N ASP A 229 -7.73 -18.39 -0.07
CA ASP A 229 -6.42 -18.51 0.56
C ASP A 229 -5.40 -17.58 -0.11
N VAL A 230 -4.40 -17.14 0.65
CA VAL A 230 -3.29 -16.32 0.13
C VAL A 230 -1.99 -17.09 0.27
N THR A 231 -1.31 -17.31 -0.85
CA THR A 231 0.05 -17.85 -0.91
C THR A 231 0.97 -16.88 -1.64
N LEU A 232 1.95 -16.36 -0.91
CA LEU A 232 3.01 -15.52 -1.45
C LEU A 232 4.34 -16.26 -1.35
N GLU A 233 5.07 -16.30 -2.45
CA GLU A 233 6.42 -16.85 -2.53
C GLU A 233 7.41 -15.80 -3.02
N VAL A 234 8.58 -15.71 -2.39
CA VAL A 234 9.72 -14.95 -2.88
C VAL A 234 10.83 -15.93 -3.23
N ALA A 235 11.17 -15.98 -4.52
CA ALA A 235 12.16 -16.91 -5.04
C ALA A 235 13.58 -16.57 -4.59
N GLU A 236 13.91 -15.28 -4.66
CA GLU A 236 15.21 -14.72 -4.28
C GLU A 236 14.96 -13.35 -3.64
N GLY A 237 15.45 -13.15 -2.41
CA GLY A 237 15.15 -11.94 -1.62
C GLY A 237 14.25 -12.22 -0.42
N SER A 238 13.85 -11.15 0.25
CA SER A 238 13.04 -11.17 1.48
C SER A 238 11.64 -10.58 1.23
N MET A 239 10.68 -10.91 2.10
CA MET A 239 9.41 -10.18 2.16
C MET A 239 9.53 -9.05 3.18
N VAL A 240 9.23 -7.83 2.77
CA VAL A 240 9.39 -6.61 3.57
C VAL A 240 8.03 -5.93 3.72
N ASP A 241 7.74 -5.43 4.93
CA ASP A 241 6.58 -4.57 5.17
C ASP A 241 6.82 -3.21 4.50
N ALA A 242 5.90 -2.82 3.60
CA ALA A 242 5.93 -1.54 2.90
C ALA A 242 4.58 -0.82 3.01
N ASN A 243 3.76 -1.15 4.01
CA ASN A 243 2.48 -0.48 4.22
C ASN A 243 2.71 0.93 4.79
N PRO A 244 2.32 2.01 4.06
CA PRO A 244 2.51 3.38 4.51
C PRO A 244 1.50 3.80 5.60
N GLU A 245 0.43 3.04 5.85
CA GLU A 245 -0.56 3.30 6.90
C GLU A 245 -0.06 2.88 8.30
N GLU A 246 1.20 3.19 8.61
CA GLU A 246 1.77 3.03 9.95
C GLU A 246 1.30 4.20 10.83
N GLN A 247 0.16 4.04 11.50
CA GLN A 247 -0.23 4.93 12.59
C GLN A 247 0.33 4.40 13.91
N ARG A 248 1.29 5.13 14.50
CA ARG A 248 1.75 4.90 15.87
C ARG A 248 0.58 5.16 16.83
N ASP A 249 0.32 4.24 17.77
CA ASP A 249 -0.73 4.42 18.78
C ASP A 249 -0.38 5.62 19.68
N THR A 250 -1.05 6.75 19.47
CA THR A 250 -0.85 8.00 20.23
C THR A 250 -1.42 7.94 21.65
N ARG A 251 -2.13 6.87 22.03
CA ARG A 251 -2.75 6.76 23.36
C ARG A 251 -1.71 6.66 24.48
N VAL A 252 -0.54 6.06 24.22
CA VAL A 252 0.54 5.99 25.22
C VAL A 252 1.17 7.36 25.44
N LEU A 253 1.27 8.17 24.39
CA LEU A 253 1.73 9.56 24.45
C LEU A 253 0.72 10.45 25.20
N GLU A 254 -0.58 10.31 24.90
CA GLU A 254 -1.64 11.04 25.60
C GLU A 254 -1.76 10.62 27.08
N GLU A 255 -1.58 9.34 27.41
CA GLU A 255 -1.56 8.86 28.80
C GLU A 255 -0.33 9.37 29.58
N LEU A 256 0.83 9.48 28.93
CA LEU A 256 2.02 10.08 29.52
C LEU A 256 1.87 11.59 29.73
N GLU A 257 1.36 12.32 28.72
CA GLU A 257 1.09 13.75 28.83
C GLU A 257 0.07 14.04 29.94
N ARG A 258 -1.01 13.24 30.02
CA ARG A 258 -2.01 13.39 31.09
C ARG A 258 -1.41 13.11 32.48
N LEU A 259 -0.51 12.14 32.61
CA LEU A 259 0.19 11.88 33.87
C LEU A 259 1.13 13.03 34.23
N TRP A 260 1.81 13.64 33.25
CA TRP A 260 2.67 14.81 33.48
C TRP A 260 1.88 16.06 33.86
N ASP A 261 0.70 16.26 33.27
CA ASP A 261 -0.24 17.30 33.69
C ASP A 261 -0.81 17.02 35.09
N GLU A 262 -1.13 15.78 35.42
CA GLU A 262 -1.64 15.39 36.75
C GLU A 262 -0.59 15.58 37.86
N MET A 263 0.70 15.43 37.54
CA MET A 263 1.79 15.72 38.47
C MET A 263 2.28 17.18 38.42
N LEU A 264 1.58 18.08 37.70
CA LEU A 264 1.87 19.51 37.58
C LEU A 264 3.30 19.84 37.13
N LEU A 265 3.85 19.00 36.24
CA LEU A 265 5.25 19.04 35.83
C LEU A 265 5.44 19.70 34.44
N THR A 266 4.38 20.15 33.79
CA THR A 266 4.41 20.79 32.48
C THR A 266 4.55 22.32 32.59
N GLU A 267 5.16 22.97 31.59
CA GLU A 267 5.38 24.43 31.59
C GLU A 267 4.10 25.24 31.81
N GLU A 268 2.94 24.72 31.39
CA GLU A 268 1.63 25.38 31.54
C GLU A 268 1.05 25.25 32.96
N THR A 269 1.39 24.20 33.72
CA THR A 269 0.90 23.96 35.09
C THR A 269 1.92 24.34 36.17
N ALA A 270 3.17 24.59 35.79
CA ALA A 270 4.24 25.01 36.68
C ALA A 270 3.97 26.38 37.33
N GLU A 271 3.31 27.31 36.63
CA GLU A 271 2.92 28.61 37.20
C GLU A 271 1.93 28.45 38.36
N ASP A 272 0.99 27.50 38.27
CA ASP A 272 0.01 27.22 39.32
C ASP A 272 0.67 26.57 40.55
N SER A 273 1.64 25.67 40.34
CA SER A 273 2.42 25.04 41.41
C SER A 273 3.30 26.07 42.14
N ILE A 274 3.96 26.96 41.39
CA ILE A 274 4.72 28.09 41.93
C ILE A 274 3.79 29.02 42.71
N ALA A 275 2.65 29.39 42.15
CA ALA A 275 1.68 30.28 42.80
C ALA A 275 1.15 29.67 44.11
N ALA A 276 0.86 28.37 44.14
CA ALA A 276 0.44 27.63 45.33
C ALA A 276 1.54 27.61 46.41
N THR A 277 2.79 27.33 46.02
CA THR A 277 3.94 27.29 46.94
C THR A 277 4.21 28.67 47.56
N LEU A 278 4.24 29.72 46.73
CA LEU A 278 4.44 31.09 47.20
C LEU A 278 3.25 31.59 48.06
N LYS A 279 2.03 31.11 47.81
CA LYS A 279 0.86 31.41 48.63
C LYS A 279 0.94 30.73 50.00
N ALA A 280 1.28 29.44 50.04
CA ALA A 280 1.45 28.71 51.29
C ALA A 280 2.57 29.31 52.16
N TYR A 281 3.68 29.71 51.55
CA TYR A 281 4.80 30.35 52.26
C TYR A 281 4.39 31.71 52.85
N ARG A 282 3.70 32.57 52.08
CA ARG A 282 3.15 33.84 52.60
C ARG A 282 2.23 33.63 53.79
N GLN A 283 1.29 32.69 53.67
CA GLN A 283 0.35 32.38 54.75
C GLN A 283 1.05 31.86 56.01
N ALA A 284 2.11 31.06 55.85
CA ALA A 284 2.92 30.60 56.98
C ALA A 284 3.62 31.78 57.69
N LYS A 285 4.20 32.72 56.94
CA LYS A 285 4.84 33.92 57.52
C LYS A 285 3.85 34.87 58.19
N GLU A 286 2.69 35.08 57.60
CA GLU A 286 1.58 35.85 58.21
C GLU A 286 1.09 35.20 59.51
N ALA A 287 0.96 33.87 59.54
CA ALA A 287 0.60 33.14 60.75
C ALA A 287 1.65 33.29 61.86
N GLU A 288 2.94 33.20 61.54
CA GLU A 288 4.06 33.44 62.47
C GLU A 288 4.02 34.86 63.06
N TYR A 289 3.79 35.88 62.22
CA TYR A 289 3.67 37.27 62.65
C TYR A 289 2.51 37.45 63.64
N HIS A 290 1.30 36.98 63.30
CA HIS A 290 0.16 37.08 64.21
C HIS A 290 0.33 36.22 65.47
N GLN A 291 1.04 35.10 65.40
CA GLN A 291 1.40 34.30 66.58
C GLN A 291 2.28 35.07 67.54
N TYR A 292 3.33 35.74 67.03
CA TYR A 292 4.20 36.59 67.83
C TYR A 292 3.43 37.67 68.60
N TRP A 293 2.55 38.40 67.90
CA TRP A 293 1.77 39.47 68.54
C TRP A 293 0.68 38.96 69.49
N ARG A 294 0.11 37.77 69.23
CA ARG A 294 -0.73 37.07 70.22
C ARG A 294 0.05 36.71 71.48
N MET A 295 1.30 36.27 71.36
CA MET A 295 2.17 36.01 72.52
C MET A 295 2.51 37.28 73.30
N ARG A 296 2.49 38.46 72.64
CA ARG A 296 2.54 39.78 73.29
C ARG A 296 1.20 40.32 73.76
N ASN A 297 0.17 39.46 73.78
CA ASN A 297 -1.15 39.79 74.28
C ASN A 297 -1.78 41.03 73.62
N VAL A 298 -1.60 41.14 72.30
CA VAL A 298 -2.16 42.25 71.52
C VAL A 298 -3.67 42.30 71.69
N ARG A 299 -4.20 43.47 72.03
CA ARG A 299 -5.63 43.69 72.22
C ARG A 299 -6.06 45.01 71.57
N PRO A 300 -7.23 45.04 70.91
CA PRO A 300 -7.78 46.27 70.36
C PRO A 300 -8.19 47.21 71.49
N GLU A 301 -7.91 48.49 71.30
CA GLU A 301 -8.44 49.59 72.10
C GLU A 301 -9.68 50.15 71.40
N PHE A 302 -10.76 50.35 72.15
CA PHE A 302 -12.05 50.80 71.61
C PHE A 302 -12.37 52.21 72.12
N ASP A 303 -12.97 53.05 71.28
CA ASP A 303 -13.58 54.31 71.71
C ASP A 303 -14.92 54.09 72.45
N GLU A 304 -15.48 55.17 73.01
CA GLU A 304 -16.80 55.18 73.67
C GLU A 304 -17.95 54.72 72.75
N GLY A 305 -17.72 54.65 71.42
CA GLY A 305 -18.67 54.18 70.41
C GLY A 305 -18.45 52.73 69.94
N GLY A 306 -17.42 52.03 70.45
CA GLY A 306 -17.10 50.64 70.11
C GLY A 306 -16.27 50.45 68.83
N SER A 307 -15.65 51.51 68.28
CA SER A 307 -14.74 51.43 67.13
C SER A 307 -13.29 51.27 67.59
N ILE A 308 -12.49 50.49 66.86
CA ILE A 308 -11.07 50.25 67.20
C ILE A 308 -10.25 51.53 66.91
N THR A 309 -9.66 52.12 67.93
CA THR A 309 -8.80 53.31 67.82
C THR A 309 -7.31 52.98 67.73
N GLY A 310 -6.93 51.77 68.14
CA GLY A 310 -5.54 51.31 68.10
C GLY A 310 -5.39 49.91 68.70
N TYR A 311 -4.14 49.48 68.85
CA TYR A 311 -3.80 48.21 69.48
C TYR A 311 -2.76 48.43 70.57
N VAL A 312 -2.96 47.80 71.73
CA VAL A 312 -2.00 47.79 72.84
C VAL A 312 -1.47 46.38 73.05
N TYR A 313 -0.20 46.26 73.42
CA TYR A 313 0.50 44.98 73.59
C TYR A 313 1.53 45.06 74.73
N ASP A 314 1.88 43.92 75.30
CA ASP A 314 2.82 43.81 76.42
C ASP A 314 4.28 44.03 75.94
N PRO A 315 5.18 44.61 76.78
CA PRO A 315 6.59 44.76 76.44
C PRO A 315 7.26 43.39 76.25
N TYR A 316 8.30 43.33 75.42
CA TYR A 316 9.07 42.09 75.21
C TYR A 316 9.71 41.61 76.52
N ASP A 317 9.53 40.33 76.86
CA ASP A 317 10.18 39.68 78.00
C ASP A 317 11.38 38.83 77.54
N PRO A 318 12.63 39.29 77.77
CA PRO A 318 13.82 38.56 77.38
C PRO A 318 14.07 37.29 78.23
N ASN A 319 13.36 37.10 79.35
CA ASN A 319 13.50 35.91 80.20
C ASN A 319 12.45 34.82 79.88
N ASN A 320 11.61 35.02 78.85
CA ASN A 320 10.66 34.01 78.43
C ASN A 320 11.40 32.75 77.98
N VAL A 321 11.04 31.61 78.56
CA VAL A 321 11.68 30.30 78.31
C VAL A 321 11.28 29.66 76.98
N ASP A 322 10.30 30.24 76.28
CA ASP A 322 9.87 29.76 74.96
C ASP A 322 10.86 30.18 73.87
N PRO A 323 11.59 29.24 73.26
CA PRO A 323 12.56 29.54 72.20
C PRO A 323 11.88 30.08 70.92
N GLU A 324 10.62 29.74 70.67
CA GLU A 324 9.87 30.23 69.51
C GLU A 324 9.56 31.73 69.67
N TYR A 325 9.23 32.17 70.89
CA TYR A 325 8.99 33.58 71.20
C TYR A 325 10.24 34.45 70.99
N GLN A 326 11.42 33.94 71.38
CA GLN A 326 12.70 34.64 71.16
C GLN A 326 13.02 34.76 69.66
N ARG A 327 12.89 33.65 68.90
CA ARG A 327 13.09 33.62 67.44
C ARG A 327 12.16 34.59 66.71
N LEU A 328 10.88 34.60 67.07
CA LEU A 328 9.90 35.49 66.45
C LEU A 328 10.13 36.95 66.84
N HIS A 329 10.62 37.24 68.05
CA HIS A 329 11.00 38.60 68.45
C HIS A 329 12.21 39.11 67.64
N GLU A 330 13.21 38.28 67.39
CA GLU A 330 14.33 38.65 66.53
C GLU A 330 13.85 39.00 65.11
N GLN A 331 12.82 38.30 64.62
CA GLN A 331 12.31 38.47 63.26
C GLN A 331 11.32 39.64 63.12
N TYR A 332 10.42 39.85 64.08
CA TYR A 332 9.29 40.80 63.97
C TYR A 332 9.28 41.90 65.05
N GLY A 333 10.11 41.78 66.09
CA GLY A 333 10.09 42.64 67.27
C GLY A 333 10.53 44.09 67.06
N SER A 334 11.11 44.41 65.90
CA SER A 334 11.48 45.76 65.49
C SER A 334 10.33 46.54 64.83
N THR A 335 9.19 45.88 64.60
CA THR A 335 7.99 46.48 63.97
C THR A 335 6.90 46.77 64.99
N GLU A 336 5.97 47.68 64.65
CA GLU A 336 4.71 47.84 65.39
C GLU A 336 3.67 46.84 64.89
N PHE A 337 2.65 46.55 65.71
CA PHE A 337 1.58 45.66 65.31
C PHE A 337 0.70 46.30 64.23
N ASP A 338 0.60 45.64 63.08
CA ASP A 338 -0.29 45.99 61.98
C ASP A 338 -1.28 44.83 61.74
N PRO A 339 -2.61 45.04 61.92
CA PRO A 339 -3.61 44.01 61.66
C PRO A 339 -3.72 43.62 60.19
N GLY A 340 -3.25 44.45 59.26
CA GLY A 340 -3.25 44.21 57.82
C GLY A 340 -1.89 43.77 57.27
N TRP A 341 -0.96 43.36 58.14
CA TRP A 341 0.39 42.98 57.73
C TRP A 341 0.37 41.80 56.75
N SER A 342 1.05 41.96 55.62
CA SER A 342 1.22 40.93 54.60
C SER A 342 2.69 40.70 54.30
N TYR A 343 3.11 39.44 54.18
CA TYR A 343 4.50 39.13 53.86
C TYR A 343 4.80 39.39 52.38
N ILE A 344 5.83 40.22 52.12
CA ILE A 344 6.35 40.46 50.77
C ILE A 344 7.55 39.56 50.57
N ILE A 345 7.41 38.57 49.68
CA ILE A 345 8.51 37.67 49.29
C ILE A 345 9.50 38.47 48.41
N SER A 346 10.79 38.47 48.76
CA SER A 346 11.82 39.11 47.93
C SER A 346 12.08 38.32 46.65
N GLU A 347 12.71 38.93 45.65
CA GLU A 347 13.03 38.23 44.40
C GLU A 347 14.06 37.10 44.62
N GLU A 348 14.97 37.27 45.57
CA GLU A 348 15.94 36.24 45.97
C GLU A 348 15.28 35.06 46.68
N GLU A 349 14.34 35.32 47.60
CA GLU A 349 13.56 34.27 48.26
C GLU A 349 12.66 33.54 47.29
N ARG A 350 12.04 34.27 46.36
CA ARG A 350 11.24 33.69 45.29
C ARG A 350 12.08 32.71 44.47
N GLN A 351 13.28 33.10 44.05
CA GLN A 351 14.17 32.23 43.30
C GLN A 351 14.54 30.96 44.08
N GLN A 352 14.83 31.06 45.38
CA GLN A 352 15.12 29.89 46.22
C GLN A 352 13.91 28.96 46.41
N LEU A 353 12.71 29.52 46.53
CA LEU A 353 11.47 28.76 46.70
C LEU A 353 10.98 28.12 45.40
N THR A 354 11.40 28.65 44.24
CA THR A 354 11.06 28.12 42.92
C THR A 354 12.20 27.34 42.25
N ASP A 355 13.34 27.20 42.92
CA ASP A 355 14.50 26.47 42.39
C ASP A 355 14.13 24.98 42.23
N GLY A 356 14.17 24.48 40.99
CA GLY A 356 13.73 23.12 40.65
C GLY A 356 12.21 22.89 40.56
N ALA A 357 11.39 23.94 40.69
CA ALA A 357 9.92 23.86 40.58
C ALA A 357 9.42 23.73 39.13
N VAL A 358 10.26 24.05 38.14
CA VAL A 358 9.94 23.97 36.71
C VAL A 358 10.90 22.99 36.06
N TRP A 359 10.36 21.95 35.44
CA TRP A 359 11.13 21.04 34.60
C TRP A 359 10.71 21.35 33.17
N THR A 360 11.66 21.68 32.31
CA THR A 360 11.34 21.84 30.88
C THR A 360 10.85 20.51 30.32
N ARG A 361 10.02 20.51 29.27
CA ARG A 361 9.59 19.26 28.58
C ARG A 361 10.79 18.36 28.27
N LYS A 362 11.91 18.98 27.88
CA LYS A 362 13.18 18.30 27.58
C LYS A 362 13.85 17.69 28.83
N GLU A 363 13.76 18.32 30.00
CA GLU A 363 14.28 17.78 31.27
C GLU A 363 13.41 16.67 31.86
N LEU A 364 12.09 16.74 31.74
CA LEU A 364 11.18 15.64 32.06
C LEU A 364 11.49 14.40 31.21
N GLU A 365 11.64 14.60 29.90
CA GLU A 365 11.99 13.54 28.96
C GLU A 365 13.35 12.88 29.26
N THR A 366 14.31 13.62 29.85
CA THR A 366 15.66 13.10 30.11
C THR A 366 15.80 12.45 31.49
N SER A 367 14.97 12.85 32.45
CA SER A 367 15.08 12.43 33.85
C SER A 367 14.21 11.23 34.24
N ILE A 368 13.06 11.08 33.59
CA ILE A 368 12.16 9.94 33.80
C ILE A 368 12.74 8.64 33.24
N SER A 369 13.75 8.72 32.37
CA SER A 369 14.55 7.57 31.94
C SER A 369 15.22 6.83 33.11
N LYS A 370 15.41 7.48 34.27
CA LYS A 370 15.86 6.82 35.51
C LYS A 370 14.73 6.25 36.37
N GLY A 371 13.50 6.76 36.23
CA GLY A 371 12.32 6.34 36.99
C GLY A 371 11.54 5.19 36.37
N ILE A 372 11.59 5.02 35.04
CA ILE A 372 10.95 3.92 34.30
C ILE A 372 11.60 2.55 34.61
N LEU A 373 12.82 2.52 35.15
CA LEU A 373 13.51 1.30 35.59
C LEU A 373 12.78 0.49 36.69
N PHE A 374 11.68 1.00 37.27
CA PHE A 374 10.94 0.32 38.34
C PHE A 374 9.48 -0.04 38.01
N LYS A 375 9.03 0.11 36.76
CA LYS A 375 7.73 -0.43 36.36
C LYS A 375 7.91 -1.81 35.75
N GLN A 376 7.76 -2.86 36.57
CA GLN A 376 7.43 -4.18 36.03
C GLN A 376 5.99 -4.13 35.49
N THR A 377 5.84 -3.81 34.21
CA THR A 377 4.64 -4.17 33.46
C THR A 377 5.08 -4.93 32.21
N THR A 378 4.75 -6.22 32.21
CA THR A 378 4.92 -7.14 31.10
C THR A 378 4.18 -6.65 29.85
N SER A 379 4.94 -6.52 28.75
CA SER A 379 4.51 -6.63 27.34
C SER A 379 3.34 -5.75 26.88
N ALA A 380 3.64 -4.78 26.01
CA ALA A 380 2.90 -4.57 24.76
C ALA A 380 3.64 -3.56 23.87
N GLU A 381 4.18 -4.01 22.74
CA GLU A 381 4.41 -3.14 21.59
C GLU A 381 3.07 -2.49 21.20
N THR A 382 2.98 -1.15 21.22
CA THR A 382 1.75 -0.42 20.87
C THR A 382 1.71 -0.06 19.37
N ARG A 383 1.92 -1.06 18.51
CA ARG A 383 1.76 -0.92 17.05
C ARG A 383 0.40 -1.50 16.65
N ILE A 384 -0.61 -0.63 16.47
CA ILE A 384 -1.88 -1.04 15.84
C ILE A 384 -1.66 -0.96 14.32
N LYS A 385 -1.25 -2.07 13.70
CA LYS A 385 -1.10 -2.19 12.24
C LYS A 385 -2.33 -2.87 11.63
N GLU A 386 -2.85 -2.34 10.51
CA GLU A 386 -3.70 -3.18 9.65
C GLU A 386 -2.84 -4.30 9.05
N PRO A 387 -3.34 -5.55 8.95
CA PRO A 387 -2.58 -6.65 8.36
C PRO A 387 -2.20 -6.36 6.91
N ASN A 388 -0.92 -6.54 6.54
CA ASN A 388 -0.49 -6.50 5.13
C ASN A 388 -1.11 -7.65 4.32
N VAL A 389 -1.52 -8.75 4.96
CA VAL A 389 -2.10 -9.93 4.30
C VAL A 389 -3.36 -10.37 5.02
N VAL A 390 -4.45 -10.52 4.26
CA VAL A 390 -5.75 -11.00 4.73
C VAL A 390 -6.21 -12.13 3.80
N GLY A 391 -6.65 -13.24 4.38
CA GLY A 391 -7.16 -14.39 3.66
C GLY A 391 -7.60 -15.48 4.63
N ARG A 392 -8.23 -16.54 4.13
CA ARG A 392 -8.70 -17.66 4.94
C ARG A 392 -7.53 -18.45 5.53
N ASN A 393 -6.60 -18.89 4.68
CA ASN A 393 -5.29 -19.40 5.09
C ASN A 393 -4.20 -18.57 4.44
N ILE A 394 -3.13 -18.29 5.18
CA ILE A 394 -2.02 -17.46 4.73
C ILE A 394 -0.74 -18.29 4.74
N THR A 395 -0.09 -18.39 3.57
CA THR A 395 1.22 -19.03 3.41
C THR A 395 2.22 -18.01 2.85
N LEU A 396 3.23 -17.68 3.63
CA LEU A 396 4.33 -16.80 3.21
C LEU A 396 5.62 -17.61 3.15
N ARG A 397 6.30 -17.62 2.01
CA ARG A 397 7.56 -18.36 1.79
C ARG A 397 8.62 -17.48 1.16
N ALA A 398 9.68 -17.16 1.89
CA ALA A 398 10.90 -16.60 1.31
C ALA A 398 11.92 -17.74 1.17
N LEU A 399 12.26 -18.15 -0.05
CA LEU A 399 13.11 -19.32 -0.28
C LEU A 399 14.58 -19.08 0.08
N ASN A 400 15.06 -17.84 -0.13
CA ASN A 400 16.46 -17.45 0.05
C ASN A 400 16.59 -16.15 0.88
N GLY A 401 15.61 -15.83 1.72
CA GLY A 401 15.59 -14.63 2.54
C GLY A 401 14.66 -14.78 3.74
N SER A 402 14.31 -13.65 4.35
CA SER A 402 13.46 -13.61 5.55
C SER A 402 12.05 -13.13 5.21
N VAL A 403 11.10 -13.43 6.09
CA VAL A 403 9.78 -12.78 6.10
C VAL A 403 9.80 -11.76 7.24
N GLY A 404 9.62 -10.49 6.91
CA GLY A 404 9.78 -9.37 7.82
C GLY A 404 11.21 -8.85 7.91
N THR A 405 11.38 -7.75 8.64
CA THR A 405 12.67 -7.17 9.00
C THR A 405 12.95 -7.48 10.46
N ASP A 406 14.06 -8.16 10.73
CA ASP A 406 14.66 -8.13 12.06
C ASP A 406 15.42 -6.81 12.16
N GLU A 407 14.87 -5.82 12.88
CA GLU A 407 15.55 -4.53 13.10
C GLU A 407 16.82 -4.68 13.97
N GLY A 408 17.14 -5.92 14.40
CA GLY A 408 18.29 -6.22 15.22
C GLY A 408 18.07 -5.84 16.68
N GLU A 409 18.94 -6.34 17.56
CA GLU A 409 18.92 -5.98 18.97
C GLU A 409 19.32 -4.51 19.14
N MET A 410 18.40 -3.68 19.62
CA MET A 410 18.69 -2.30 19.98
C MET A 410 19.42 -2.26 21.32
N VAL A 411 20.75 -2.18 21.29
CA VAL A 411 21.57 -2.07 22.51
C VAL A 411 21.54 -0.62 23.00
N ILE A 412 20.96 -0.42 24.18
CA ILE A 412 20.93 0.88 24.87
C ILE A 412 21.98 0.82 25.99
N ASP A 413 23.05 1.60 25.87
CA ASP A 413 24.05 1.71 26.93
C ASP A 413 23.52 2.55 28.09
N GLY A 414 23.06 1.87 29.15
CA GLY A 414 22.54 2.52 30.36
C GLY A 414 23.55 3.37 31.15
N SER A 415 24.84 3.35 30.77
CA SER A 415 25.87 4.21 31.36
C SER A 415 26.04 5.56 30.64
N ASN A 416 25.47 5.71 29.44
CA ASN A 416 25.53 6.94 28.65
C ASN A 416 24.16 7.65 28.60
N PRO A 417 23.98 8.77 29.34
CA PRO A 417 22.71 9.51 29.35
C PRO A 417 22.35 10.15 28.00
N ASP A 418 23.28 10.24 27.04
CA ASP A 418 23.01 10.76 25.71
C ASP A 418 22.32 9.76 24.77
N GLU A 419 22.38 8.45 25.05
CA GLU A 419 21.69 7.41 24.28
C GLU A 419 20.17 7.60 24.29
N LEU A 420 19.64 8.14 25.38
CA LEU A 420 18.23 8.41 25.60
C LEU A 420 17.80 9.76 25.01
N LYS A 421 18.67 10.48 24.31
CA LYS A 421 18.26 11.63 23.49
C LYS A 421 17.67 11.18 22.15
N ASP A 422 17.98 9.96 21.71
CA ASP A 422 17.37 9.35 20.55
C ASP A 422 15.93 8.91 20.88
N GLU A 423 14.97 9.44 20.12
CA GLU A 423 13.55 9.12 20.26
C GLU A 423 13.28 7.62 20.04
N THR A 424 13.97 7.00 19.08
CA THR A 424 13.79 5.59 18.73
C THR A 424 14.23 4.68 19.87
N LYS A 425 15.37 4.98 20.50
CA LYS A 425 15.90 4.24 21.65
C LYS A 425 15.04 4.41 22.91
N ARG A 426 14.47 5.60 23.11
CA ARG A 426 13.51 5.84 24.20
C ARG A 426 12.23 5.03 24.03
N LEU A 427 11.64 5.01 22.83
CA LEU A 427 10.45 4.23 22.54
C LEU A 427 10.69 2.73 22.69
N ALA A 428 11.86 2.24 22.24
CA ALA A 428 12.22 0.84 22.41
C ALA A 428 12.38 0.44 23.88
N LEU A 429 12.99 1.30 24.72
CA LEU A 429 13.11 1.06 26.17
C LEU A 429 11.76 1.12 26.89
N ALA A 430 10.84 1.98 26.45
CA ALA A 430 9.49 2.08 27.02
C ALA A 430 8.57 0.92 26.62
N ALA A 431 8.87 0.25 25.49
CA ALA A 431 8.13 -0.89 24.98
C ALA A 431 8.67 -2.27 25.44
N ALA A 432 9.93 -2.31 25.92
CA ALA A 432 10.58 -3.48 26.53
C ALA A 432 10.13 -3.68 27.98
#